data_AF-A0A485CS65-F1
#
_entry.id   AF-A0A485CS65-F1
#
_cell.length_a   1.000
_cell.length_b   1.000
_cell.length_c   1.000
_cell.angle_alpha   90.00
_cell.angle_beta   90.00
_cell.angle_gamma   90.00
#
_symmetry.space_group_name_H-M   'P 1'
#
loop_
_entity.id
_entity.type
_entity.pdbx_description
1 polymer ?
#
loop_
_entity_poly.entity_id
_entity_poly.type
_entity_poly.pdbx_seq_one_letter_code
_entity_poly.pdbx_strand_id
1 'polypeptide(L)' 'MDDLQTGTAAGRQVRKGEHGTTAIFYTTLEKENHAGEVEQIPMLKTFTVFNVQQIDGLPLTTENSQSGSDI' A
#
# COMPACT_ATOMS: atom_id res chain seq x y z
N MET A 1 -10.95 15.67 -17.96
CA MET A 1 -10.72 14.21 -17.89
C MET A 1 -9.31 14.09 -17.40
N ASP A 2 -9.17 13.99 -16.08
CA ASP A 2 -7.95 14.38 -15.37
C ASP A 2 -6.82 13.39 -15.64
N ASP A 3 -5.63 13.94 -15.91
CA ASP A 3 -4.41 13.17 -16.06
C ASP A 3 -4.17 12.34 -14.80
N LEU A 4 -3.96 11.04 -15.01
CA LEU A 4 -3.63 10.06 -14.00
C LEU A 4 -2.26 10.42 -13.39
N GLN A 5 -2.28 11.14 -12.27
CA GLN A 5 -1.10 11.48 -11.46
C GLN A 5 -0.48 10.21 -10.83
N THR A 6 0.26 9.42 -11.61
CA THR A 6 1.17 8.37 -11.09
C THR A 6 2.56 8.97 -10.85
N GLY A 7 2.62 10.04 -10.06
CA GLY A 7 3.86 10.68 -9.64
C GLY A 7 4.20 10.24 -8.23
N THR A 8 5.24 9.41 -8.09
CA THR A 8 5.94 9.12 -6.83
C THR A 8 5.93 10.35 -5.91
N ALA A 9 5.28 10.24 -4.74
CA ALA A 9 5.35 11.29 -3.74
C ALA A 9 6.83 11.64 -3.52
N ALA A 10 7.19 12.89 -3.83
CA ALA A 10 8.57 13.33 -4.03
C ALA A 10 9.54 12.72 -3.00
N GLY A 11 10.53 11.97 -3.49
CA GLY A 11 11.64 11.43 -2.71
C GLY A 11 11.60 9.94 -2.36
N ARG A 12 10.46 9.23 -2.51
CA ARG A 12 10.37 7.80 -2.18
C ARG A 12 10.60 6.91 -3.40
N GLN A 13 11.63 6.08 -3.38
CA GLN A 13 11.96 5.20 -4.49
C GLN A 13 12.49 3.84 -4.01
N VAL A 14 11.99 2.76 -4.59
CA VAL A 14 12.60 1.42 -4.41
C VAL A 14 14.01 1.43 -5.00
N ARG A 15 15.01 0.98 -4.25
CA ARG A 15 16.39 0.90 -4.70
C ARG A 15 16.52 0.06 -5.96
N LYS A 16 17.42 0.48 -6.85
CA LYS A 16 17.68 -0.23 -8.10
C LYS A 16 18.17 -1.65 -7.81
N GLY A 17 17.50 -2.65 -8.38
CA GLY A 17 17.87 -4.07 -8.24
C GLY A 17 17.14 -4.81 -7.12
N GLU A 18 16.35 -4.11 -6.30
CA GLU A 18 15.50 -4.76 -5.29
C GLU A 18 14.32 -5.51 -5.94
N HIS A 19 13.98 -6.65 -5.35
CA HIS A 19 12.86 -7.47 -5.78
C HIS A 19 11.68 -7.30 -4.81
N GLY A 20 10.51 -7.05 -5.37
CA GLY A 20 9.27 -6.99 -4.61
C GLY A 20 8.76 -8.39 -4.27
N THR A 21 7.95 -8.47 -3.22
CA THR A 21 7.24 -9.68 -2.83
C THR A 21 5.79 -9.60 -3.29
N THR A 22 5.24 -10.72 -3.74
CA THR A 22 3.83 -10.81 -4.14
C THR A 22 2.93 -10.91 -2.91
N ALA A 23 2.02 -9.94 -2.74
CA ALA A 23 0.97 -9.96 -1.74
C ALA A 23 -0.38 -10.21 -2.42
N ILE A 24 -1.17 -11.13 -1.88
CA ILE A 24 -2.50 -11.47 -2.40
C ILE A 24 -3.54 -10.94 -1.42
N PHE A 25 -4.47 -10.15 -1.92
CA PHE A 25 -5.64 -9.69 -1.20
C PHE A 25 -6.88 -10.34 -1.79
N TYR A 26 -7.52 -11.18 -1.00
CA TYR A 26 -8.77 -11.83 -1.36
C TYR A 26 -9.94 -11.08 -0.71
N THR A 27 -10.94 -10.72 -1.50
CA THR A 27 -12.14 -10.02 -1.02
C THR A 27 -13.34 -10.36 -1.90
N THR A 28 -14.53 -10.03 -1.43
CA THR A 28 -15.77 -10.20 -2.19
C THR A 28 -16.32 -8.81 -2.51
N LEU A 29 -16.63 -8.58 -3.78
CA LEU A 29 -17.33 -7.37 -4.21
C LEU A 29 -18.83 -7.58 -4.17
N GLU A 30 -19.54 -6.61 -3.62
CA GLU A 30 -21.00 -6.52 -3.74
C GLU A 30 -21.34 -5.69 -4.97
N LYS A 31 -22.20 -6.22 -5.84
CA LYS A 31 -22.66 -5.54 -7.04
C LYS A 31 -24.15 -5.77 -7.24
N GLU A 32 -24.90 -4.69 -7.42
CA GLU A 32 -26.32 -4.79 -7.79
C GLU A 32 -26.44 -5.16 -9.27
N ASN A 33 -27.29 -6.14 -9.57
CA ASN A 33 -27.61 -6.54 -10.94
C ASN A 33 -28.82 -5.75 -11.48
N HIS A 34 -29.17 -5.96 -12.75
CA HIS A 34 -30.26 -5.22 -13.39
C HIS A 34 -31.66 -5.54 -12.80
N ALA A 35 -31.78 -6.59 -11.99
CA ALA A 35 -32.99 -6.96 -11.28
C ALA A 35 -33.06 -6.34 -9.86
N GLY A 36 -32.04 -5.58 -9.45
CA GLY A 36 -31.96 -4.98 -8.11
C GLY A 36 -31.45 -5.95 -7.04
N GLU A 37 -30.93 -7.12 -7.41
CA GLU A 37 -30.39 -8.10 -6.47
C GLU A 37 -28.90 -7.85 -6.25
N VAL A 38 -28.43 -8.04 -5.01
CA VAL A 38 -27.01 -7.93 -4.66
C VAL A 38 -26.32 -9.25 -4.95
N GLU A 39 -25.40 -9.23 -5.91
CA GLU A 39 -24.49 -10.32 -6.22
C GLU A 39 -23.17 -10.16 -5.47
N GLN A 40 -22.66 -11.28 -4.95
CA GLN A 40 -21.35 -11.36 -4.32
C GLN A 40 -20.34 -11.99 -5.28
N ILE A 41 -19.32 -11.23 -5.67
CA ILE A 41 -18.33 -11.62 -6.67
C ILE A 41 -16.97 -11.78 -5.97
N PRO A 42 -16.44 -13.02 -5.85
CA PRO A 42 -15.10 -13.26 -5.34
C PRO A 42 -14.05 -12.57 -6.21
N MET A 43 -13.11 -11.88 -5.57
CA MET A 43 -12.04 -11.17 -6.23
C MET A 43 -10.70 -11.45 -5.56
N LEU A 44 -9.70 -11.70 -6.39
CA LEU A 44 -8.31 -11.79 -6.01
C LEU A 44 -7.55 -10.62 -6.60
N LYS A 45 -6.93 -9.81 -5.74
CA LYS A 45 -6.04 -8.71 -6.12
C LYS A 45 -4.62 -9.07 -5.75
N THR A 46 -3.70 -8.89 -6.71
CA THR A 46 -2.28 -9.13 -6.50
C THR A 46 -1.55 -7.79 -6.45
N PHE A 47 -0.71 -7.60 -5.45
CA PHE A 47 0.13 -6.43 -5.28
C PHE A 47 1.60 -6.84 -5.21
N THR A 48 2.47 -5.96 -5.67
CA THR A 48 3.91 -6.06 -5.43
C THR A 48 4.26 -5.14 -4.27
N VAL A 49 4.69 -5.71 -3.14
CA VAL A 49 5.09 -4.97 -1.95
C VAL A 49 6.60 -4.97 -1.78
N PHE A 50 7.13 -3.92 -1.16
CA PHE A 50 8.54 -3.77 -0.84
C PHE A 50 8.67 -3.51 0.66
N ASN A 51 9.69 -4.09 1.28
CA ASN A 51 10.04 -3.77 2.66
C ASN A 51 10.51 -2.31 2.74
N VAL A 52 10.29 -1.66 3.89
CA VAL A 52 10.79 -0.31 4.20
C VAL A 52 12.30 -0.18 3.91
N GLN A 53 13.09 -1.22 4.23
CA GLN A 53 14.54 -1.25 4.00
C GLN A 53 14.93 -1.16 2.51
N GLN A 54 14.01 -1.47 1.59
CA GLN A 54 14.23 -1.46 0.14
C GLN A 54 13.91 -0.08 -0.49
N ILE A 55 13.40 0.88 0.27
CA ILE A 55 12.91 2.16 -0.23
C ILE A 55 13.76 3.32 0.31
N ASP A 56 14.34 4.10 -0.58
CA ASP A 56 15.05 5.34 -0.26
C ASP A 56 14.07 6.50 -0.06
N GLY A 57 14.48 7.47 0.76
CA GLY A 57 13.71 8.69 1.05
C GLY A 57 12.42 8.45 1.84
N LEU A 58 12.29 7.30 2.51
CA LEU A 58 11.31 7.15 3.58
C LEU A 58 11.75 7.97 4.80
N PRO A 59 10.84 8.72 5.44
CA PRO A 59 11.15 9.31 6.73
C PRO A 59 11.42 8.17 7.71
N LEU A 60 12.54 8.25 8.44
CA LEU A 60 12.73 7.44 9.63
C LEU A 60 11.58 7.80 10.56
N THR A 61 10.67 6.87 10.84
CA THR A 61 9.75 7.02 11.97
C THR A 61 10.63 7.00 13.21
N THR A 62 11.09 8.18 13.62
CA THR A 62 11.61 8.41 14.96
C THR A 62 10.42 8.26 15.88
N GLU A 63 10.19 7.04 16.38
CA GLU A 63 9.40 6.84 17.59
C GLU A 63 10.00 7.76 18.66
N ASN A 64 9.18 8.70 19.15
CA ASN A 64 9.54 9.66 20.19
C ASN A 64 10.16 8.93 21.39
N SER A 65 11.48 8.97 21.49
CA SER A 65 12.18 8.66 22.74
C SER A 65 12.11 9.90 23.62
N GLN A 66 10.94 10.18 24.20
CA GLN A 66 10.82 11.19 25.24
C GLN A 66 11.14 10.54 26.60
N SER A 67 12.40 10.74 26.96
CA SER A 67 12.97 10.92 28.30
C SER A 67 11.98 11.04 29.47
N GLY A 68 12.28 10.28 30.52
CA GLY A 68 11.74 10.49 31.87
C GLY A 68 12.54 9.66 32.87
N SER A 69 13.82 9.99 33.05
CA SER A 69 14.57 9.59 34.24
C SER A 69 14.05 10.43 35.41
N ASP A 70 13.04 9.92 36.12
CA ASP A 70 12.74 10.42 37.46
C ASP A 70 13.75 9.77 38.42
N ILE A 71 14.76 10.56 38.78
CA ILE A 71 15.55 10.39 40.01
C ILE A 71 14.91 11.28 41.06
#